data_AF-A0A9D1PPN2-F1
#
_entry.id   AF-A0A9D1PPN2-F1
#
_cell.length_a   1.000
_cell.length_b   1.000
_cell.length_c   1.000
_cell.angle_alpha   90.00
_cell.angle_beta   90.00
_cell.angle_gamma   90.00
#
_symmetry.space_group_name_H-M   'P 1'
#
loop_
_entity.id
_entity.type
_entity.pdbx_description
1 polymer ?
#
loop_
_entity_poly.entity_id
_entity_poly.type
_entity_poly.pdbx_seq_one_letter_code
_entity_poly.pdbx_strand_id
1 'polypeptide(L)'
;DKPKKIEVSVLYDDNAFVCKISNSSVKSKNSFLSTNKKDKNNHGFGIENIKSALGKYNSIYRFNQSDDSFILSFVIFEEYNL
;
A
#
# COMPACT_ATOMS: atom_id res chain seq x y z
N ASP A 1 12.98 15.59 15.87
CA ASP A 1 12.33 14.87 14.77
C ASP A 1 12.03 13.42 15.15
N LYS A 2 10.83 12.91 14.82
CA LYS A 2 10.56 11.47 14.94
C LYS A 2 11.37 10.74 13.84
N PRO A 3 12.01 9.60 14.15
CA PRO A 3 12.76 8.84 13.15
C PRO A 3 11.81 8.31 12.07
N LYS A 4 12.20 8.46 10.80
CA LYS A 4 11.45 7.87 9.68
C LYS A 4 11.76 6.38 9.63
N LYS A 5 10.71 5.56 9.61
CA LYS A 5 10.80 4.11 9.54
C LYS A 5 10.04 3.60 8.31
N ILE A 6 10.56 2.54 7.71
CA ILE A 6 9.87 1.69 6.75
C ILE A 6 9.97 0.26 7.28
N GLU A 7 8.87 -0.48 7.25
CA GLU A 7 8.82 -1.90 7.55
C GLU A 7 8.19 -2.65 6.40
N VAL A 8 8.75 -3.81 6.08
CA VAL A 8 8.21 -4.73 5.08
C VAL A 8 8.10 -6.11 5.74
N SER A 9 6.95 -6.74 5.59
CA SER A 9 6.71 -8.11 6.04
C SER A 9 6.09 -8.88 4.89
N VAL A 10 6.67 -10.04 4.60
CA VAL A 10 6.22 -10.94 3.53
C VAL A 10 6.07 -12.33 4.12
N LEU A 11 4.96 -12.98 3.79
CA LEU A 11 4.68 -14.38 4.11
C LEU A 11 4.18 -15.03 2.83
N TYR A 12 4.67 -16.22 2.53
CA TYR A 12 4.08 -17.09 1.53
C TYR A 12 3.57 -18.32 2.27
N ASP A 13 2.26 -18.52 2.23
CA ASP A 13 1.57 -19.60 2.95
C ASP A 13 0.31 -19.99 2.18
N ASP A 14 -0.02 -21.28 2.16
CA ASP A 14 -1.20 -21.85 1.48
C ASP A 14 -1.45 -21.26 0.07
N ASN A 15 -0.42 -21.23 -0.77
CA ASN A 15 -0.46 -20.67 -2.13
C ASN A 15 -0.91 -19.21 -2.21
N ALA A 16 -0.67 -18.45 -1.14
CA ALA A 16 -0.97 -17.03 -1.05
C ALA A 16 0.30 -16.25 -0.71
N PHE A 17 0.60 -15.25 -1.54
CA PHE A 17 1.63 -14.26 -1.26
C PHE A 17 1.02 -13.10 -0.46
N VAL A 18 1.36 -13.01 0.82
CA VAL A 18 0.89 -11.97 1.74
C VAL A 18 2.00 -10.95 1.97
N CYS A 19 1.69 -9.68 1.75
CA CYS A 19 2.63 -8.58 1.95
C CYS A 19 2.02 -7.45 2.76
N LYS A 20 2.81 -6.90 3.67
CA LYS A 20 2.51 -5.68 4.42
C LYS A 20 3.70 -4.73 4.35
N ILE A 21 3.45 -3.50 3.94
CA ILE A 21 4.42 -2.42 3.91
C ILE A 21 3.89 -1.31 4.80
N SER A 22 4.69 -0.83 5.75
CA SER A 22 4.38 0.32 6.59
C SER A 22 5.46 1.38 6.45
N ASN A 23 5.08 2.66 6.50
CA ASN A 23 6.05 3.74 6.62
C ASN A 23 5.53 4.84 7.54
N SER A 24 6.44 5.56 8.20
CA SER A 24 6.09 6.76 8.94
C SER A 24 5.40 7.78 8.02
N SER A 25 4.28 8.32 8.47
CA SER A 25 3.53 9.39 7.79
C SER A 25 3.55 10.65 8.65
N VAL A 26 3.32 11.81 8.04
CA VAL A 26 3.14 13.07 8.76
C VAL A 26 1.67 13.45 8.64
N LYS A 27 1.04 13.82 9.77
CA LYS A 27 -0.36 14.28 9.87
C LYS A 27 -0.86 14.96 8.59
N SER A 28 -1.68 14.26 7.81
CA SER A 28 -2.49 14.88 6.78
C SER A 28 -3.83 15.25 7.39
N LYS A 29 -4.13 16.55 7.49
CA LYS A 29 -5.47 17.05 7.85
C LYS A 29 -6.54 16.72 6.81
N ASN A 30 -6.14 16.18 5.67
CA ASN A 30 -7.01 15.89 4.55
C ASN A 30 -7.05 14.39 4.28
N SER A 31 -8.16 13.97 3.65
CA SER A 31 -8.56 12.61 3.37
C SER A 31 -7.42 11.70 2.86
N PHE A 32 -7.59 10.41 3.10
CA PHE A 32 -6.76 9.25 2.72
C PHE A 32 -6.08 9.26 1.33
N LEU A 33 -6.44 10.20 0.44
CA LEU A 33 -5.95 10.33 -0.93
C LEU A 33 -5.33 11.71 -1.23
N SER A 34 -5.23 12.58 -0.23
CA SER A 34 -4.71 13.93 -0.40
C SER A 34 -3.23 13.97 -0.06
N THR A 35 -2.39 14.08 -1.08
CA THR A 35 -0.95 14.26 -0.90
C THR A 35 -0.67 15.73 -0.56
N ASN A 36 0.17 16.00 0.44
CA ASN A 36 0.59 17.35 0.81
C ASN A 36 1.71 17.91 -0.10
N LYS A 37 2.00 17.25 -1.23
CA LYS A 37 3.07 17.64 -2.16
C LYS A 37 2.50 18.61 -3.20
N LYS A 38 3.19 19.74 -3.39
CA LYS A 38 2.77 20.89 -4.23
C LYS A 38 2.47 20.56 -5.69
N ASP A 39 2.86 19.38 -6.18
CA ASP A 39 2.80 19.01 -7.59
C ASP A 39 1.68 17.99 -7.87
N LYS A 40 0.46 18.50 -8.01
CA LYS A 40 -0.76 17.67 -8.17
C LYS A 40 -0.82 16.92 -9.49
N ASN A 41 -0.07 17.35 -10.51
CA ASN A 41 -0.13 16.78 -11.87
C ASN A 41 0.58 15.41 -11.99
N ASN A 42 1.51 15.10 -11.09
CA ASN A 42 2.21 13.80 -11.02
C ASN A 42 1.77 12.95 -9.80
N HIS A 43 0.80 13.42 -9.00
CA HIS A 43 0.39 12.78 -7.76
C HIS A 43 -1.00 12.14 -7.88
N GLY A 44 -1.02 10.81 -7.76
CA GLY A 44 -2.16 9.93 -7.97
C GLY A 44 -1.72 8.60 -8.58
N PHE A 45 -0.65 8.62 -9.39
CA PHE A 45 -0.07 7.43 -10.01
C PHE A 45 0.39 6.39 -9.00
N GLY A 46 0.95 6.75 -7.83
CA GLY A 46 1.47 5.74 -6.90
C GLY A 46 0.41 4.73 -6.46
N ILE A 47 -0.72 5.22 -5.93
CA ILE A 47 -1.84 4.36 -5.48
C ILE A 47 -2.55 3.75 -6.69
N GLU A 48 -2.82 4.51 -7.75
CA GLU A 48 -3.49 3.98 -8.94
C GLU A 48 -2.65 2.93 -9.68
N ASN A 49 -1.32 3.06 -9.71
CA ASN A 49 -0.40 2.05 -10.24
C ASN A 49 -0.41 0.80 -9.37
N ILE A 50 -0.45 0.94 -8.04
CA ILE A 50 -0.58 -0.20 -7.13
C ILE A 50 -1.90 -0.92 -7.39
N LYS A 51 -3.02 -0.19 -7.47
CA LYS A 51 -4.34 -0.77 -7.81
C LYS A 51 -4.32 -1.45 -9.18
N SER A 52 -3.73 -0.81 -10.19
CA SER A 52 -3.61 -1.36 -11.55
C SER A 52 -2.73 -2.61 -11.59
N ALA A 53 -1.63 -2.63 -10.84
CA ALA A 53 -0.75 -3.80 -10.75
C ALA A 53 -1.45 -4.97 -10.05
N LEU A 54 -2.07 -4.71 -8.90
CA LEU A 54 -2.80 -5.73 -8.14
C LEU A 54 -4.04 -6.24 -8.89
N GLY A 55 -4.74 -5.37 -9.62
CA GLY A 55 -5.91 -5.73 -10.42
C GLY A 55 -5.66 -6.68 -11.59
N LYS A 56 -4.40 -6.98 -11.93
CA LYS A 56 -4.03 -8.00 -12.92
C LYS A 56 -4.02 -9.42 -12.37
N TYR A 57 -4.16 -9.57 -11.05
CA TYR A 57 -4.08 -10.84 -10.35
C TYR A 57 -5.32 -11.02 -9.47
N ASN A 58 -5.61 -12.28 -9.12
CA ASN A 58 -6.56 -12.58 -8.05
C ASN A 58 -5.98 -12.07 -6.72
N SER A 59 -6.29 -10.83 -6.38
CA SER A 59 -5.70 -10.15 -5.23
C SER A 59 -6.72 -9.38 -4.41
N ILE A 60 -6.44 -9.28 -3.12
CA ILE A 60 -7.14 -8.40 -2.19
C ILE A 60 -6.13 -7.44 -1.60
N TYR A 61 -6.53 -6.18 -1.40
CA TYR A 61 -5.65 -5.19 -0.82
C TYR A 61 -6.38 -4.21 0.08
N ARG A 62 -5.61 -3.62 0.98
CA ARG A 62 -6.06 -2.61 1.92
C ARG A 62 -4.98 -1.55 2.09
N PHE A 63 -5.41 -0.31 2.05
CA PHE A 63 -4.62 0.83 2.47
C PHE A 63 -5.15 1.28 3.84
N ASN A 64 -4.27 1.61 4.77
CA ASN A 64 -4.62 2.19 6.07
C ASN A 64 -3.71 3.40 6.30
N GLN A 65 -4.27 4.49 6.81
CA GLN A 65 -3.49 5.66 7.18
C GLN A 65 -3.90 6.12 8.58
N SER A 66 -2.90 6.40 9.42
CA SER A 66 -3.01 7.04 10.72
C SER A 66 -2.18 8.32 10.72
N ASP A 67 -2.25 9.08 11.82
CA ASP A 67 -1.44 10.29 12.04
C ASP A 67 0.07 10.05 11.90
N ASP A 68 0.52 8.83 12.24
CA ASP A 68 1.94 8.47 12.34
C ASP A 68 2.38 7.44 11.29
N SER A 69 1.45 6.79 10.56
CA SER A 69 1.79 5.70 9.64
C SER A 69 0.90 5.61 8.40
N PHE A 70 1.49 5.26 7.27
CA PHE A 70 0.79 4.70 6.11
C PHE A 70 1.10 3.21 6.02
N ILE A 71 0.09 2.41 5.70
CA ILE A 71 0.19 0.95 5.60
C ILE A 71 -0.50 0.51 4.32
N LEU A 72 0.22 -0.25 3.50
CA LEU A 72 -0.33 -1.07 2.43
C LEU A 72 -0.28 -2.53 2.87
N SER A 73 -1.36 -3.27 2.67
CA SER A 73 -1.39 -4.72 2.83
C SER A 73 -2.08 -5.33 1.63
N PHE A 74 -1.54 -6.42 1.10
CA PHE A 74 -2.16 -7.15 0.00
C PHE A 74 -1.88 -8.64 0.08
N VAL A 75 -2.79 -9.41 -0.50
CA VAL A 75 -2.64 -10.84 -0.74
C VAL A 75 -2.82 -11.07 -2.23
N ILE A 76 -1.93 -11.85 -2.83
CA ILE A 76 -2.09 -12.38 -4.19
C ILE A 76 -2.24 -13.89 -4.05
N PHE A 77 -3.33 -14.44 -4.56
CA PHE A 77 -3.59 -15.87 -4.57
C PHE A 77 -3.00 -16.46 -5.84
N GLU A 78 -2.23 -17.53 -5.71
CA GLU A 78 -1.75 -18.30 -6.84
C GLU A 78 -2.92 -19.12 -7.43
N GLU A 79 -3.12 -19.03 -8.74
CA GLU A 79 -4.18 -19.79 -9.41
C GLU A 79 -3.66 -21.21 -9.74
N TYR A 80 -4.47 -22.21 -9.44
CA TYR A 80 -4.25 -23.56 -9.96
C TYR A 80 -4.66 -23.57 -11.43
N ASN A 81 -3.73 -23.91 -12.32
CA ASN A 81 -4.11 -24.40 -13.65
C ASN A 81 -4.69 -25.81 -13.47
N LEU A 82 -6.00 -25.92 -13.32
CA LEU A 82 -6.74 -27.19 -13.39
C LEU A 82 -6.91 -27.64 -14.84
#